data_AF-A0A2S6H5H0-F1
#
_entry.id   AF-A0A2S6H5H0-F1
#
_cell.length_a   1.000
_cell.length_b   1.000
_cell.length_c   1.000
_cell.angle_alpha   90.00
_cell.angle_beta   90.00
_cell.angle_gamma   90.00
#
_symmetry.space_group_name_H-M   'P 1'
#
loop_
_entity.id
_entity.type
_entity.pdbx_description
1 polymer ?
#
loop_
_entity_poly.entity_id
_entity_poly.type
_entity_poly.pdbx_seq_one_letter_code
_entity_poly.pdbx_strand_id
1 'polypeptide(L)'
;MLGIDDAITAVTTLADSAIKRIWPDATEIEKAKLAELSQEMQNQFNLVMGQLDINKIEAGSSSVFVSGWRPAIGWICGAALAYSALIEPFARFVAVVAFGYAGIFPVIDTNITLQILMGLLGLSGMRSFEKTKGVAR
;
A
#
# COMPACT_ATOMS: atom_id res chain seq x y z
N MET A 1 17.66 13.74 -9.25
CA MET A 1 17.48 12.32 -8.91
C MET A 1 18.34 12.08 -7.69
N LEU A 2 17.73 11.88 -6.52
CA LEU A 2 18.48 11.55 -5.30
C LEU A 2 18.90 10.08 -5.44
N GLY A 3 20.21 9.84 -5.57
CA GLY A 3 20.77 8.50 -5.65
C GLY A 3 20.61 7.76 -4.32
N ILE A 4 20.56 6.44 -4.38
CA ILE A 4 20.50 5.55 -3.20
C ILE A 4 21.61 5.92 -2.20
N ASP A 5 22.80 6.24 -2.70
CA ASP A 5 23.97 6.64 -1.90
C ASP A 5 23.74 7.95 -1.13
N ASP A 6 23.01 8.89 -1.70
CA ASP A 6 22.71 10.22 -1.13
C ASP A 6 21.68 10.11 0.00
N ALA A 7 20.67 9.25 -0.19
CA ALA A 7 19.67 8.95 0.83
C ALA A 7 20.28 8.17 2.01
N ILE A 8 21.16 7.21 1.74
CA ILE A 8 21.87 6.44 2.77
C ILE A 8 22.80 7.36 3.57
N THR A 9 23.52 8.27 2.91
CA THR A 9 24.39 9.26 3.55
C THR A 9 23.60 10.25 4.40
N ALA A 10 22.41 10.66 3.95
CA ALA A 10 21.52 11.53 4.71
C ALA A 10 21.00 10.86 6.00
N VAL A 11 20.68 9.57 5.97
CA VAL A 11 20.23 8.83 7.16
C VAL A 11 21.38 8.61 8.14
N THR A 12 22.58 8.26 7.66
CA THR A 12 23.76 8.08 8.53
C THR A 12 24.19 9.38 9.21
N THR A 13 24.21 10.50 8.48
CA THR A 13 24.54 11.81 9.06
C THR A 13 23.49 12.31 10.06
N LEU A 14 22.20 12.01 9.82
CA LEU A 14 21.12 12.27 10.80
C LEU A 14 21.27 11.42 12.06
N ALA A 15 21.62 10.13 11.91
CA ALA A 15 21.89 9.26 13.03
C ALA A 15 23.08 9.79 13.87
N ASP A 16 24.20 10.10 13.23
CA ASP A 16 25.41 10.60 13.93
C ASP A 16 25.19 11.91 14.67
N SER A 17 24.41 12.82 14.09
CA SER A 17 24.10 14.11 14.70
C SER A 17 23.08 14.01 15.83
N ALA A 18 22.10 13.09 15.71
CA ALA A 18 21.18 12.77 16.81
C ALA A 18 21.91 12.12 17.99
N ILE A 19 22.84 11.20 17.70
CA ILE A 19 23.67 10.52 18.71
C ILE A 19 24.49 11.53 19.51
N LYS A 20 25.21 12.43 18.83
CA LYS A 20 26.05 13.45 19.49
C LYS A 20 25.24 14.43 20.32
N ARG A 21 23.98 14.71 19.96
CA ARG A 21 23.14 15.70 20.65
C ARG A 21 22.39 15.15 21.85
N ILE A 22 22.02 13.87 21.81
CA ILE A 22 21.23 13.23 22.87
C ILE A 22 22.10 12.48 23.88
N TRP A 23 23.27 11.96 23.47
CA TRP A 23 24.18 11.22 24.36
C TRP A 23 25.64 11.66 24.19
N PRO A 24 26.10 12.70 24.92
CA PRO A 24 27.50 13.11 24.92
C PRO A 24 28.45 12.07 25.54
N ASP A 25 27.97 11.26 26.49
CA ASP A 25 28.73 10.21 27.22
C ASP A 25 27.96 8.86 27.26
N ALA A 26 27.57 8.33 26.10
CA ALA A 26 27.02 6.97 26.02
C ALA A 26 28.11 5.91 26.29
N THR A 27 27.85 5.01 27.24
CA THR A 27 28.68 3.85 27.54
C THR A 27 28.88 2.97 26.28
N GLU A 28 30.03 2.32 26.12
CA GLU A 28 30.37 1.56 24.89
C GLU A 28 29.30 0.50 24.50
N ILE A 29 28.55 0.00 25.49
CA ILE A 29 27.45 -0.97 25.30
C ILE A 29 26.22 -0.31 24.65
N GLU A 30 25.91 0.94 25.00
CA GLU A 30 24.81 1.69 24.36
C GLU A 30 25.18 2.07 22.92
N LYS A 31 26.45 2.45 22.67
CA LYS A 31 26.94 2.70 21.30
C LYS A 31 26.85 1.44 20.42
N ALA A 32 27.20 0.27 20.96
CA ALA A 32 27.09 -1.00 20.25
C ALA A 32 25.63 -1.37 19.93
N LYS A 33 24.71 -1.24 20.90
CA LYS A 33 23.27 -1.47 20.67
C LYS A 33 22.67 -0.50 19.65
N LEU A 34 23.13 0.75 19.66
CA LEU A 34 22.63 1.77 18.74
C LEU A 34 23.15 1.56 17.32
N ALA A 35 24.41 1.11 17.18
CA ALA A 35 24.97 0.67 15.91
C ALA A 35 24.19 -0.53 15.35
N GLU A 36 23.88 -1.53 16.19
CA GLU A 36 23.09 -2.70 15.81
C GLU A 36 21.67 -2.31 15.35
N LEU A 37 20.98 -1.44 16.11
CA LEU A 37 19.68 -0.90 15.73
C LEU A 37 19.74 -0.08 14.43
N SER A 38 20.81 0.70 14.23
CA SER A 38 21.00 1.47 13.00
C SER A 38 21.20 0.56 11.79
N GLN A 39 21.87 -0.58 11.98
CA GLN A 39 22.16 -1.54 10.93
C GLN A 39 20.91 -2.35 10.59
N GLU A 40 20.11 -2.74 11.57
CA GLU A 40 18.78 -3.32 11.35
C GLU A 40 17.87 -2.37 10.58
N MET A 41 17.84 -1.09 10.97
CA MET A 41 17.05 -0.08 10.29
C MET A 41 17.50 0.13 8.84
N GLN A 42 18.82 0.15 8.59
CA GLN A 42 19.37 0.21 7.24
C GLN A 42 18.99 -1.02 6.40
N ASN A 43 19.07 -2.22 6.97
CA ASN A 43 18.66 -3.44 6.28
C ASN A 43 17.18 -3.40 5.88
N GLN A 44 16.30 -2.98 6.79
CA GLN A 44 14.88 -2.81 6.50
C GLN A 44 14.64 -1.75 5.43
N PHE A 45 15.35 -0.62 5.52
CA PHE A 45 15.24 0.46 4.53
C PHE A 45 15.67 -0.01 3.13
N ASN A 46 16.77 -0.74 3.02
CA ASN A 46 17.27 -1.31 1.76
C ASN A 46 16.29 -2.31 1.16
N LEU A 47 15.65 -3.16 1.97
CA LEU A 47 14.62 -4.09 1.50
C LEU A 47 13.39 -3.35 0.96
N VAL A 48 12.92 -2.31 1.66
CA VAL A 48 11.78 -1.49 1.22
C VAL A 48 12.13 -0.73 -0.06
N MET A 49 13.32 -0.14 -0.15
CA MET A 49 13.79 0.54 -1.36
C MET A 49 13.89 -0.41 -2.55
N GLY A 50 14.43 -1.62 -2.37
CA GLY A 50 14.48 -2.63 -3.43
C GLY A 50 13.09 -3.00 -3.95
N GLN A 51 12.10 -3.14 -3.05
CA GLN A 51 10.71 -3.35 -3.46
C GLN A 51 10.11 -2.16 -4.21
N LEU A 52 10.40 -0.93 -3.78
CA LEU A 52 9.92 0.28 -4.47
C LEU A 52 10.51 0.42 -5.87
N ASP A 53 11.79 0.10 -6.07
CA ASP A 53 12.43 0.13 -7.37
C ASP A 53 11.86 -0.94 -8.30
N ILE A 54 11.67 -2.16 -7.81
CA ILE A 54 10.98 -3.22 -8.58
C ILE A 54 9.58 -2.77 -8.96
N ASN A 55 8.79 -2.26 -8.01
CA ASN A 55 7.43 -1.77 -8.27
C ASN A 55 7.41 -0.63 -9.30
N LYS A 56 8.40 0.25 -9.29
CA LYS A 56 8.51 1.36 -10.23
C LYS A 56 8.86 0.88 -11.64
N ILE A 57 9.76 -0.11 -11.75
CA ILE A 57 10.11 -0.75 -13.02
C ILE A 57 8.91 -1.53 -13.56
N GLU A 58 8.21 -2.29 -12.70
CA GLU A 58 7.00 -3.03 -13.05
C GLU A 58 5.87 -2.09 -13.50
N ALA A 59 5.67 -0.98 -12.79
CA ALA A 59 4.70 0.05 -13.17
C ALA A 59 5.06 0.75 -14.50
N GLY A 60 6.35 0.87 -14.80
CA GLY A 60 6.85 1.42 -16.07
C GLY A 60 6.89 0.39 -17.23
N SER A 61 6.57 -0.87 -16.97
CA SER A 61 6.57 -1.93 -17.98
C SER A 61 5.52 -1.64 -19.06
N SER A 62 5.89 -1.85 -20.33
CA SER A 62 4.98 -1.75 -21.47
C SER A 62 3.90 -2.84 -21.47
N SER A 63 4.08 -3.90 -20.69
CA SER A 63 3.08 -4.95 -20.51
C SER A 63 1.98 -4.50 -19.54
N VAL A 64 0.76 -4.34 -20.06
CA VAL A 64 -0.45 -3.99 -19.29
C VAL A 64 -0.74 -4.99 -18.16
N PHE A 65 -0.33 -6.25 -18.33
CA PHE A 65 -0.47 -7.27 -17.29
C PHE A 65 0.51 -7.05 -16.12
N VAL A 66 1.71 -6.51 -16.38
CA VAL A 66 2.74 -6.26 -15.36
C VAL A 66 2.54 -4.91 -14.68
N SER A 67 2.22 -3.85 -15.43
CA SER A 67 1.99 -2.52 -14.86
C SER A 67 0.59 -2.35 -14.28
N GLY A 68 -0.39 -3.11 -14.77
CA GLY A 68 -1.80 -2.91 -14.46
C GLY A 68 -2.39 -3.82 -13.38
N TRP A 69 -1.72 -4.88 -12.94
CA TRP A 69 -2.34 -5.87 -12.03
C TRP A 69 -2.75 -5.27 -10.67
N ARG A 70 -1.94 -4.37 -10.10
CA ARG A 70 -2.24 -3.66 -8.84
C ARG A 70 -3.52 -2.80 -8.97
N PRO A 71 -3.62 -1.88 -9.95
CA PRO A 71 -4.88 -1.18 -10.22
C PRO A 71 -6.04 -2.12 -10.58
N ALA A 72 -5.81 -3.16 -11.38
CA ALA A 72 -6.86 -4.03 -11.91
C ALA A 72 -7.68 -4.69 -10.81
N ILE A 73 -7.05 -5.14 -9.72
CA ILE A 73 -7.76 -5.72 -8.58
C ILE A 73 -8.72 -4.68 -7.96
N GLY A 74 -8.27 -3.43 -7.81
CA GLY A 74 -9.12 -2.34 -7.32
C GLY A 74 -10.28 -2.03 -8.26
N TRP A 75 -10.02 -1.98 -9.57
CA TRP A 75 -11.06 -1.76 -10.59
C TRP A 75 -12.09 -2.88 -10.63
N ILE A 76 -11.67 -4.14 -10.53
CA ILE A 76 -12.58 -5.30 -10.49
C ILE A 76 -13.46 -5.23 -9.24
N CYS A 77 -12.86 -4.92 -8.08
CA CYS A 77 -13.60 -4.79 -6.83
C CYS A 77 -14.60 -3.61 -6.87
N GLY A 78 -14.18 -2.47 -7.42
CA GLY A 78 -15.04 -1.31 -7.65
C GLY A 78 -16.17 -1.58 -8.65
N ALA A 79 -15.88 -2.28 -9.75
CA ALA A 79 -16.87 -2.67 -10.76
C ALA A 79 -17.89 -3.67 -10.21
N ALA A 80 -17.44 -4.65 -9.41
CA ALA A 80 -18.32 -5.62 -8.75
C ALA A 80 -19.30 -4.93 -7.78
N LEU A 81 -18.81 -3.97 -6.99
CA LEU A 81 -19.66 -3.18 -6.10
C LEU A 81 -20.58 -2.23 -6.86
N ALA A 82 -20.10 -1.58 -7.93
CA ALA A 82 -20.94 -0.74 -8.78
C ALA A 82 -22.08 -1.55 -9.42
N TYR A 83 -21.79 -2.77 -9.88
CA TYR A 83 -22.82 -3.68 -10.38
C TYR A 83 -23.84 -4.02 -9.29
N SER A 84 -23.38 -4.54 -8.15
CA SER A 84 -24.26 -5.03 -7.09
C SER A 84 -25.09 -3.92 -6.44
N ALA A 85 -24.51 -2.73 -6.24
CA ALA A 85 -25.17 -1.63 -5.53
C ALA A 85 -26.03 -0.74 -6.43
N LEU A 86 -25.71 -0.59 -7.72
CA LEU A 86 -26.39 0.35 -8.61
C LEU A 86 -27.01 -0.33 -9.83
N ILE A 87 -26.22 -1.10 -10.58
CA ILE A 87 -26.67 -1.65 -11.87
C ILE A 87 -27.74 -2.73 -11.65
N GLU A 88 -27.51 -3.67 -10.74
CA GLU A 88 -28.44 -4.76 -10.45
C GLU A 88 -29.82 -4.27 -9.99
N PRO A 89 -29.97 -3.41 -8.96
CA PRO A 89 -31.29 -2.96 -8.54
C PRO A 89 -32.00 -2.13 -9.61
N PHE A 90 -31.27 -1.31 -10.38
CA PHE A 90 -31.85 -0.52 -11.45
C PHE A 90 -32.30 -1.38 -12.64
N ALA A 91 -31.45 -2.32 -13.07
CA ALA A 91 -31.78 -3.26 -14.13
C ALA A 91 -32.95 -4.17 -13.73
N ARG A 92 -32.98 -4.63 -12.48
CA ARG A 92 -34.09 -5.42 -11.93
C ARG A 92 -35.38 -4.62 -11.91
N PHE A 93 -35.35 -3.37 -11.47
CA PHE A 93 -36.51 -2.48 -11.48
C PHE A 93 -37.08 -2.33 -12.91
N VAL A 94 -36.22 -1.99 -13.87
CA VAL A 94 -36.64 -1.82 -15.28
C VAL A 94 -37.19 -3.13 -15.85
N ALA A 95 -36.50 -4.25 -15.65
CA ALA A 95 -36.91 -5.55 -16.19
C ALA A 95 -38.23 -6.07 -15.59
N VAL A 96 -38.45 -5.91 -14.29
CA VAL A 96 -39.69 -6.35 -13.64
C VAL A 96 -40.86 -5.41 -13.98
N VAL A 97 -40.64 -4.09 -13.92
CA VAL A 97 -41.71 -3.09 -14.07
C VAL A 97 -42.07 -2.83 -15.53
N ALA A 98 -41.08 -2.73 -16.42
CA ALA A 98 -41.33 -2.42 -17.83
C ALA A 98 -41.56 -3.66 -18.70
N PHE A 99 -40.98 -4.80 -18.34
CA PHE A 99 -40.99 -6.01 -19.18
C PHE A 99 -41.62 -7.25 -18.52
N GLY A 100 -42.07 -7.14 -17.26
CA GLY A 100 -42.71 -8.26 -16.55
C GLY A 100 -41.79 -9.47 -16.35
N TYR A 101 -40.48 -9.25 -16.34
CA TYR A 101 -39.49 -10.33 -16.28
C TYR A 101 -39.48 -11.02 -14.91
N ALA A 102 -39.70 -12.34 -14.89
CA ALA A 102 -39.73 -13.17 -13.68
C ALA A 102 -38.49 -14.07 -13.54
N GLY A 103 -37.49 -13.91 -14.40
CA GLY A 103 -36.26 -14.71 -14.34
C GLY A 103 -35.32 -14.30 -13.22
N ILE A 104 -34.30 -15.12 -13.00
CA ILE A 104 -33.27 -14.90 -11.99
C ILE A 104 -32.22 -13.93 -12.54
N PHE A 105 -31.78 -12.99 -11.70
CA PHE A 105 -30.70 -12.07 -12.03
C PHE A 105 -29.36 -12.65 -11.56
N PRO A 106 -28.25 -12.38 -12.26
CA PRO A 106 -26.93 -12.75 -11.78
C PRO A 106 -26.62 -11.97 -10.51
N VAL A 107 -26.43 -12.70 -9.40
CA VAL A 107 -26.07 -12.15 -8.09
C VAL A 107 -24.58 -12.30 -7.89
N ILE A 108 -23.90 -11.21 -7.55
CA ILE A 108 -22.50 -11.23 -7.13
C ILE A 108 -22.43 -11.49 -5.63
N ASP A 109 -21.53 -12.37 -5.20
CA ASP A 109 -21.26 -12.57 -3.78
C ASP A 109 -20.54 -11.34 -3.20
N THR A 110 -21.32 -10.49 -2.54
CA THR A 110 -20.82 -9.26 -1.92
C THR A 110 -19.97 -9.55 -0.68
N ASN A 111 -20.08 -10.72 -0.04
CA ASN A 111 -19.26 -11.06 1.13
C ASN A 111 -17.79 -11.20 0.73
N ILE A 112 -17.52 -12.01 -0.29
CA ILE A 112 -16.15 -12.19 -0.82
C ILE A 112 -15.62 -10.86 -1.36
N THR A 113 -16.47 -10.11 -2.08
CA THR A 113 -16.09 -8.81 -2.66
C THR A 113 -15.69 -7.80 -1.57
N LEU A 114 -16.49 -7.67 -0.51
CA LEU A 114 -16.18 -6.77 0.61
C LEU A 114 -14.98 -7.26 1.43
N GLN A 115 -14.79 -8.56 1.60
CA GLN A 115 -13.62 -9.10 2.29
C GLN A 115 -12.32 -8.72 1.57
N ILE A 116 -12.30 -8.83 0.23
CA ILE A 116 -11.14 -8.44 -0.58
C ILE A 116 -10.96 -6.91 -0.55
N LEU A 117 -12.05 -6.14 -0.70
CA LEU A 117 -11.99 -4.68 -0.66
C LEU A 117 -11.44 -4.18 0.69
N MET A 118 -11.97 -4.68 1.80
CA MET A 118 -11.57 -4.27 3.14
C MET A 118 -10.16 -4.73 3.47
N GLY A 119 -9.71 -5.87 2.95
CA GLY A 119 -8.31 -6.29 3.05
C GLY A 119 -7.36 -5.31 2.34
N LEU A 120 -7.69 -4.89 1.12
CA LEU A 120 -6.89 -3.95 0.33
C LEU A 120 -6.93 -2.53 0.94
N LEU A 121 -8.12 -2.05 1.30
CA LEU A 121 -8.31 -0.73 1.91
C LEU A 121 -7.69 -0.67 3.30
N GLY A 122 -7.80 -1.72 4.13
CA GLY A 122 -7.20 -1.78 5.46
C GLY A 122 -5.69 -1.62 5.44
N LEU A 123 -5.01 -2.34 4.55
CA LEU A 123 -3.55 -2.23 4.38
C LEU A 123 -3.13 -0.84 3.86
N SER A 124 -3.89 -0.26 2.92
CA SER A 124 -3.65 1.09 2.43
C SER A 124 -3.95 2.18 3.47
N GLY A 125 -4.95 1.94 4.33
CA GLY A 125 -5.38 2.83 5.40
C GLY A 125 -4.39 2.90 6.54
N MET A 126 -3.78 1.77 6.92
CA MET A 126 -2.72 1.73 7.94
C MET A 126 -1.52 2.60 7.54
N ARG A 127 -1.06 2.50 6.29
CA ARG A 127 0.01 3.37 5.76
C ARG A 127 -0.39 4.85 5.72
N SER A 128 -1.64 5.13 5.35
CA SER A 128 -2.16 6.50 5.35
C SER A 128 -2.24 7.08 6.77
N PHE A 129 -2.60 6.26 7.76
CA PHE A 129 -2.67 6.63 9.17
C PHE A 129 -1.28 6.85 9.80
N GLU A 130 -0.28 6.04 9.43
CA GLU A 130 1.10 6.27 9.85
C GLU A 130 1.65 7.59 9.31
N LYS A 131 1.26 7.95 8.09
CA LYS A 131 1.63 9.22 7.45
C LYS A 131 0.97 10.44 8.10
N THR A 132 -0.29 10.35 8.50
CA THR A 132 -0.95 11.44 9.25
C THR A 132 -0.35 11.65 10.63
N LYS A 133 0.19 10.59 11.25
CA LYS A 133 0.95 10.67 12.51
C LYS A 133 2.41 11.09 12.35
N GLY A 134 2.89 11.28 11.12
CA GLY A 134 4.29 11.64 10.86
C GLY A 134 5.31 10.54 11.16
N VAL A 135 4.86 9.29 11.33
CA VAL A 135 5.71 8.13 11.65
C VAL A 135 6.29 7.50 10.39
N ALA A 136 5.52 7.48 9.29
CA ALA A 136 5.99 7.09 7.96
C ALA A 136 5.97 8.33 7.04
N ARG A 137 7.12 8.70 6.44
CA ARG A 137 7.21 9.79 5.46
C ARG A 137 6.98 9.27 4.04
#